data_AF-A0A372DVP1-F1
#
_entry.id   AF-A0A372DVP1-F1
#
_cell.length_a   1.000
_cell.length_b   1.000
_cell.length_c   1.000
_cell.angle_alpha   90.00
_cell.angle_beta   90.00
_cell.angle_gamma   90.00
#
_symmetry.space_group_name_H-M   'P 1'
#
loop_
_entity.id
_entity.type
_entity.pdbx_description
1 polymer ?
#
loop_
_entity_poly.entity_id
_entity_poly.type
_entity_poly.pdbx_seq_one_letter_code
_entity_poly.pdbx_strand_id
1 'polypeptide(L)'
;MKMPAEYLACPVFELTYPTGETVESVPVVAYTDALQAVEAALADAERYKYLLMRALRRGAPVAVQQYPELPVLHFPEPGTDTRVLPLYYPDELAA
;
A
#
# COMPACT_ATOMS: atom_id res chain seq x y z
N MET A 1 -15.25 -4.53 11.60
CA MET A 1 -14.54 -5.06 10.42
C MET A 1 -15.27 -6.34 10.09
N LYS A 2 -15.55 -6.61 8.81
CA LYS A 2 -16.19 -7.87 8.46
C LYS A 2 -15.26 -9.04 8.81
N MET A 3 -15.83 -10.19 9.17
CA MET A 3 -15.04 -11.41 9.34
C MET A 3 -14.49 -11.86 7.98
N PRO A 4 -13.33 -12.55 7.91
CA PRO A 4 -12.75 -12.98 6.63
C PRO A 4 -13.75 -13.75 5.73
N ALA A 5 -14.57 -14.63 6.34
CA ALA A 5 -15.60 -15.39 5.64
C ALA A 5 -16.70 -14.50 5.03
N GLU A 6 -16.95 -13.31 5.57
CA GLU A 6 -17.99 -12.40 5.09
C GLU A 6 -17.55 -11.62 3.83
N TYR A 7 -16.25 -11.55 3.52
CA TYR A 7 -15.77 -11.01 2.24
C TYR A 7 -15.93 -12.03 1.11
N LEU A 8 -15.94 -13.32 1.45
CA LEU A 8 -16.15 -14.43 0.52
C LEU A 8 -17.62 -14.86 0.48
N ALA A 9 -18.52 -13.88 0.36
CA ALA A 9 -19.96 -14.10 0.17
C ALA A 9 -20.29 -14.44 -1.29
N CYS A 10 -19.54 -15.38 -1.86
CA CYS A 10 -19.59 -15.80 -3.25
C CYS A 10 -19.70 -17.34 -3.33
N PRO A 11 -20.07 -17.90 -4.50
CA PRO A 11 -20.14 -19.35 -4.67
C PRO A 11 -18.78 -20.00 -4.41
N VAL A 12 -18.77 -21.01 -3.54
CA VAL A 12 -17.59 -21.85 -3.25
C VAL A 12 -17.77 -23.18 -3.95
N PHE A 13 -16.74 -23.62 -4.66
CA PHE A 13 -16.68 -24.89 -5.36
C PHE A 13 -15.80 -25.86 -4.56
N GLU A 14 -16.15 -27.14 -4.57
CA GLU A 14 -15.30 -28.17 -3.97
C GLU A 14 -14.45 -28.79 -5.06
N LEU A 15 -13.13 -28.70 -4.91
CA LEU A 15 -12.18 -29.37 -5.78
C LEU A 15 -11.74 -30.67 -5.13
N THR A 16 -12.12 -31.78 -5.75
CA THR A 16 -11.78 -33.13 -5.30
C THR A 16 -10.57 -33.65 -6.06
N TYR A 17 -9.49 -33.99 -5.36
CA TYR A 17 -8.33 -34.62 -5.99
C TYR A 17 -8.53 -36.14 -6.06
N PRO A 18 -8.42 -36.76 -7.25
CA PRO A 18 -8.63 -38.20 -7.41
C PRO A 18 -7.46 -39.06 -6.88
N THR A 19 -6.34 -38.45 -6.48
CA THR A 19 -5.08 -39.13 -6.14
C THR A 19 -4.81 -39.27 -4.64
N GLY A 20 -5.66 -38.76 -3.75
CA GLY A 20 -5.50 -38.89 -2.30
C GLY A 20 -6.11 -40.18 -1.75
N GLU A 21 -5.42 -40.88 -0.83
CA GLU A 21 -5.98 -42.01 -0.05
C GLU A 21 -7.18 -41.58 0.83
N THR A 22 -7.36 -40.28 1.02
CA THR A 22 -8.55 -39.67 1.61
C THR A 22 -9.13 -38.66 0.62
N VAL A 23 -10.46 -38.62 0.52
CA VAL A 23 -11.17 -37.65 -0.33
C VAL A 23 -11.05 -36.28 0.35
N GLU A 24 -9.92 -35.61 0.13
CA GLU A 24 -9.72 -34.22 0.55
C GLU A 24 -10.43 -33.31 -0.46
N SER A 25 -11.58 -32.77 -0.06
CA SER A 25 -12.26 -31.70 -0.78
C SER A 25 -11.68 -30.35 -0.33
N VAL A 26 -11.15 -29.60 -1.28
CA VAL A 26 -10.62 -28.25 -1.02
C VAL A 26 -11.62 -27.21 -1.54
N PRO A 27 -12.05 -26.24 -0.71
CA PRO A 27 -12.91 -25.17 -1.16
C PRO A 27 -12.12 -24.20 -2.05
N VAL A 28 -12.62 -23.98 -3.25
CA VAL A 28 -12.03 -23.12 -4.28
C VAL A 28 -13.07 -22.08 -4.71
N VAL A 29 -12.61 -20.87 -4.97
CA VAL A 29 -13.45 -19.74 -5.40
C VAL A 29 -13.00 -19.30 -6.79
N ALA A 30 -13.92 -18.76 -7.58
CA ALA A 30 -13.57 -18.16 -8.86
C ALA A 30 -12.57 -17.01 -8.67
N TYR A 31 -11.63 -16.87 -9.61
CA TYR A 31 -10.56 -15.90 -9.50
C TYR A 31 -11.06 -14.44 -9.37
N THR A 32 -12.09 -14.08 -10.14
CA THR A 32 -12.69 -12.75 -10.12
C THR A 32 -13.30 -12.41 -8.76
N ASP A 33 -13.95 -13.38 -8.15
CA ASP A 33 -14.62 -13.20 -6.85
C ASP A 33 -13.59 -13.11 -5.73
N ALA A 34 -12.52 -13.91 -5.82
CA ALA A 34 -11.38 -13.80 -4.91
C ALA A 34 -10.71 -12.43 -4.99
N LEU A 35 -10.51 -11.88 -6.19
CA LEU A 35 -9.96 -10.53 -6.36
C LEU A 35 -10.85 -9.47 -5.72
N GLN A 36 -12.16 -9.49 -5.99
CA GLN A 36 -13.10 -8.53 -5.42
C GLN A 36 -13.14 -8.60 -3.90
N ALA A 37 -13.12 -9.81 -3.33
CA ALA A 37 -13.08 -10.01 -1.89
C ALA A 37 -11.80 -9.42 -1.26
N VAL A 38 -10.65 -9.62 -1.91
CA VAL A 38 -9.36 -9.07 -1.45
C VAL A 38 -9.36 -7.54 -1.52
N GLU A 39 -9.83 -6.95 -2.61
CA GLU A 39 -9.92 -5.49 -2.78
C GLU A 39 -10.82 -4.86 -1.72
N ALA A 40 -11.99 -5.47 -1.46
CA ALA A 40 -12.90 -5.00 -0.42
C ALA A 40 -12.28 -5.11 0.98
N ALA A 41 -11.59 -6.21 1.28
CA ALA A 41 -10.89 -6.40 2.56
C ALA A 41 -9.75 -5.39 2.74
N LEU A 42 -9.01 -5.07 1.68
CA LEU A 42 -7.95 -4.08 1.70
C LEU A 42 -8.49 -2.67 2.01
N ALA A 43 -9.55 -2.26 1.32
CA ALA A 43 -10.19 -0.95 1.54
C ALA A 43 -10.70 -0.79 2.97
N ASP A 44 -11.30 -1.83 3.53
CA ASP A 44 -11.74 -1.82 4.94
C ASP A 44 -10.53 -1.76 5.89
N ALA A 45 -9.46 -2.53 5.63
CA ALA A 45 -8.26 -2.51 6.45
C ALA A 45 -7.58 -1.13 6.50
N GLU A 46 -7.51 -0.43 5.37
CA GLU A 46 -6.99 0.95 5.30
C GLU A 46 -7.82 1.91 6.15
N ARG A 47 -9.15 1.79 6.08
CA ARG A 47 -10.07 2.57 6.91
C ARG A 47 -9.86 2.28 8.40
N TYR A 48 -9.71 1.02 8.79
CA TYR A 48 -9.45 0.64 10.18
C TYR A 48 -8.09 1.14 10.67
N LYS A 49 -7.04 1.05 9.86
CA LYS A 49 -5.72 1.63 10.16
C LYS A 49 -5.85 3.12 10.45
N TYR A 50 -6.57 3.86 9.61
CA TYR A 50 -6.78 5.30 9.83
C TYR A 50 -7.52 5.57 11.15
N LEU A 51 -8.61 4.85 11.42
CA LEU A 51 -9.40 5.03 12.65
C LEU A 51 -8.60 4.65 13.89
N LEU A 52 -7.79 3.59 13.83
CA LEU A 52 -6.88 3.20 14.91
C LEU A 52 -5.86 4.30 15.18
N MET A 53 -5.16 4.78 14.15
CA MET A 53 -4.18 5.87 14.29
C MET A 53 -4.85 7.16 14.82
N ARG A 54 -6.09 7.43 14.42
CA ARG A 54 -6.88 8.55 14.94
C ARG A 54 -7.25 8.34 16.42
N ALA A 55 -7.66 7.15 16.81
CA ALA A 55 -8.00 6.82 18.18
C ALA A 55 -6.75 6.89 19.09
N LEU A 56 -5.62 6.34 18.64
CA LEU A 56 -4.34 6.44 19.34
C LEU A 56 -3.91 7.89 19.56
N ARG A 57 -4.04 8.74 18.53
CA ARG A 57 -3.76 10.18 18.67
C ARG A 57 -4.69 10.90 19.64
N ARG A 58 -5.92 10.42 19.82
CA ARG A 58 -6.91 11.01 20.74
C ARG A 58 -6.79 10.49 22.17
N GLY A 59 -6.44 9.21 22.33
CA GLY A 59 -6.36 8.52 23.62
C GLY A 59 -4.98 8.57 24.26
N ALA A 60 -3.94 8.92 23.51
CA ALA A 60 -2.65 9.27 24.10
C ALA A 60 -2.84 10.54 24.95
N PRO A 61 -2.54 10.51 26.28
CA PRO A 61 -2.30 11.77 26.98
C PRO A 61 -1.20 12.50 26.19
N VAL A 62 -1.24 13.82 26.15
CA VAL A 62 -0.31 14.68 25.40
C VAL A 62 1.14 14.47 25.87
N ALA A 63 1.72 13.32 25.54
CA ALA A 63 3.14 13.15 25.39
C ALA A 63 3.40 13.72 24.01
N VAL A 64 3.77 15.00 24.02
CA VAL A 64 4.38 15.72 22.91
C VAL A 64 5.14 14.70 22.06
N GLN A 65 4.62 14.36 20.88
CA GLN A 65 5.37 13.53 19.95
C GLN A 65 6.57 14.37 19.53
N GLN A 66 7.68 14.16 20.23
CA GLN A 66 8.98 14.71 19.91
C GLN A 66 9.46 13.96 18.68
N TYR A 67 8.96 14.39 17.52
CA TYR A 67 9.60 14.04 16.26
C TYR A 67 11.03 14.57 16.33
N PRO A 68 12.05 13.78 15.93
CA PRO A 68 13.36 14.34 15.74
C PRO A 68 13.22 15.47 14.72
N GLU A 69 13.70 16.67 15.07
CA GLU A 69 13.82 17.80 14.15
C GLU A 69 14.54 17.31 12.90
N LEU A 70 13.81 17.19 11.79
CA LEU A 70 14.43 16.93 10.50
C LEU A 70 15.27 18.17 10.18
N PRO A 71 16.54 18.03 9.75
CA PRO A 71 17.33 19.18 9.35
C PRO A 71 16.57 19.96 8.28
N VAL A 72 16.25 21.21 8.57
CA VAL A 72 15.66 22.11 7.58
C VAL A 72 16.71 22.30 6.49
N LEU A 73 16.51 21.66 5.34
CA LEU A 73 17.30 21.94 4.15
C LEU A 73 16.91 23.34 3.68
N HIS A 74 17.82 24.29 3.89
CA HIS A 74 17.69 25.63 3.33
C HIS A 74 17.63 25.49 1.81
N PHE A 75 16.50 25.89 1.21
CA PHE A 75 16.47 26.17 -0.21
C PHE A 75 17.46 27.31 -0.47
N PRO A 76 18.37 27.18 -1.47
CA PRO A 76 19.22 28.29 -1.85
C PRO A 76 18.35 29.49 -2.25
N GLU A 77 18.72 30.69 -1.81
CA GLU A 77 18.01 31.92 -2.15
C GLU A 77 17.81 32.02 -3.68
N PRO A 78 16.63 32.49 -4.14
CA PRO A 78 16.40 32.73 -5.56
C PRO A 78 17.28 33.90 -6.03
N GLY A 79 18.53 33.60 -6.38
CA GLY A 79 19.55 34.58 -6.74
C GLY A 79 20.95 34.01 -6.98
N THR A 80 21.26 32.82 -6.45
CA THR A 80 22.44 32.06 -6.89
C THR A 80 22.09 31.30 -8.16
N ASP A 81 22.24 32.00 -9.29
CA ASP A 81 22.27 31.46 -10.65
C ASP A 81 23.19 30.21 -10.71
N THR A 82 22.62 29.03 -10.48
CA THR A 82 23.20 27.78 -10.96
C THR A 82 23.04 27.81 -12.47
N ARG A 83 23.95 28.51 -13.15
CA ARG A 83 24.01 28.54 -14.61
C ARG A 83 24.15 27.10 -15.07
N VAL A 84 23.05 26.56 -15.60
CA VAL A 84 23.04 25.24 -16.24
C VAL A 84 23.86 25.40 -17.51
N LEU A 85 25.13 24.99 -17.43
CA LEU A 85 26.00 24.94 -18.60
C LEU A 85 25.61 23.71 -19.43
N PRO A 86 25.45 23.85 -20.75
CA PRO A 86 25.22 22.71 -21.61
C PRO A 86 26.39 21.72 -21.52
N LEU A 87 26.07 20.43 -21.52
CA LEU A 87 27.04 19.33 -21.41
C LEU A 87 27.99 19.22 -22.61
N TYR A 88 27.64 19.84 -23.75
CA TYR A 88 28.42 19.78 -24.99
C TYR A 88 28.61 21.18 -25.57
N TYR A 89 29.78 21.42 -26.15
CA TYR A 89 30.05 22.64 -26.90
C TYR A 89 29.46 22.52 -28.31
N PRO A 90 28.99 23.64 -28.93
CA PRO A 90 28.38 23.61 -30.26
C PRO A 90 29.27 23.01 -31.35
N ASP A 91 30.60 23.04 -31.14
CA ASP A 91 31.59 22.55 -32.09
C ASP A 91 31.69 21.02 -32.13
N GLU A 92 31.17 20.32 -31.11
CA GLU A 92 31.23 18.85 -31.01
C GLU A 92 30.07 18.14 -31.72
N LEU A 93 29.03 18.88 -32.10
CA LEU A 93 27.83 18.33 -32.79
C LEU A 93 27.99 18.25 -34.32
N ALA A 94 29.13 18.72 -34.86
CA ALA A 94 29.36 18.84 -36.30
C ALA A 94 30.45 17.89 -36.86
N ALA A 95 30.90 16.90 -36.09
CA ALA A 95 31.89 15.89 -36.51
C ALA A 95 31.27 14.49 -36.71
#